data_AF-A0A7K7KFE1-F1
#
_entry.id   AF-A0A7K7KFE1-F1
#
_cell.length_a   1.000
_cell.length_b   1.000
_cell.length_c   1.000
_cell.angle_alpha   90.00
_cell.angle_beta   90.00
_cell.angle_gamma   90.00
#
_symmetry.space_group_name_H-M   'P 1'
#
loop_
_entity.id
_entity.type
_entity.pdbx_description
1 polymer ?
#
loop_
_entity_poly.entity_id
_entity_poly.type
_entity_poly.pdbx_seq_one_letter_code
_entity_poly.pdbx_strand_id
1 'polypeptide(L)'
;WVDTVWDLDFTETEPLDRWVAEEITADGLDTFTRLYSALAPFAAGDQESRENVWTLFAGSSLSHQALVAVLHHFVHVGQHKRANTQQRVFALHSAGLYLLLLEIPGSIANQVFHQVMFDKCLHTLTKCWPQEMKKRKKAQSQSSQPNARRNRKKGKPCRNDSSSMEETLEEEKEEDDENVYFSTEDLLQVRNAIFLLLKNFLRLLPKFSLKEKPQCMQNCVQIFVEMTSFEAVLHEFEFSAAMDVNKAKYIPELAYYGLHLLCSPL
;
A
#
# COMPACT_ATOMS: atom_id res chain seq x y z
N TRP A 1 5.86 23.05 -6.17
CA TRP A 1 5.35 21.83 -5.50
C TRP A 1 4.77 20.85 -6.51
N VAL A 2 3.61 21.11 -7.13
CA VAL A 2 3.02 20.16 -8.12
C VAL A 2 4.03 19.82 -9.21
N ASP A 3 4.58 20.83 -9.89
CA ASP A 3 5.60 20.64 -10.94
C ASP A 3 6.78 19.80 -10.41
N THR A 4 7.31 20.15 -9.24
CA THR A 4 8.37 19.44 -8.52
C THR A 4 8.05 17.96 -8.24
N VAL A 5 6.80 17.62 -7.92
CA VAL A 5 6.36 16.23 -7.68
C VAL A 5 6.38 15.41 -8.97
N TRP A 6 6.02 16.04 -10.10
CA TRP A 6 6.06 15.43 -11.43
C TRP A 6 7.49 15.36 -12.00
N ASP A 7 8.28 16.42 -11.86
CA ASP A 7 9.68 16.51 -12.31
C ASP A 7 10.60 15.49 -11.60
N LEU A 8 10.25 15.10 -10.37
CA LEU A 8 10.96 14.09 -9.57
C LEU A 8 10.32 12.69 -9.66
N ASP A 9 9.47 12.44 -10.66
CA ASP A 9 8.84 11.15 -10.93
C ASP A 9 8.16 10.52 -9.70
N PHE A 10 7.58 11.35 -8.82
CA PHE A 10 6.96 10.92 -7.57
C PHE A 10 7.91 10.18 -6.60
N THR A 11 9.23 10.33 -6.72
CA THR A 11 10.24 9.60 -5.92
C THR A 11 10.57 10.28 -4.59
N GLU A 12 11.39 11.33 -4.61
CA GLU A 12 11.92 12.10 -3.47
C GLU A 12 11.31 13.51 -3.43
N THR A 13 10.04 13.62 -3.02
CA THR A 13 9.30 14.88 -3.08
C THR A 13 9.20 15.56 -1.71
N GLU A 14 9.32 16.87 -1.66
CA GLU A 14 8.94 17.65 -0.48
C GLU A 14 7.49 17.33 -0.07
N PRO A 15 7.17 17.28 1.24
CA PRO A 15 5.80 17.03 1.70
C PRO A 15 4.85 18.15 1.21
N LEU A 16 3.57 17.81 1.04
CA LEU A 16 2.51 18.79 0.86
C LEU A 16 2.51 19.77 2.04
N ASP A 17 2.11 21.02 1.81
CA ASP A 17 1.93 21.99 2.90
C ASP A 17 1.03 21.38 3.97
N ARG A 18 1.52 21.40 5.22
CA ARG A 18 0.87 20.79 6.36
C ARG A 18 -0.56 21.32 6.56
N TRP A 19 -0.79 22.61 6.33
CA TRP A 19 -2.12 23.21 6.49
C TRP A 19 -3.10 22.68 5.44
N VAL A 20 -2.64 22.47 4.21
CA VAL A 20 -3.46 21.89 3.13
C VAL A 20 -3.75 20.41 3.40
N ALA A 21 -2.76 19.66 3.90
CA ALA A 21 -2.95 18.27 4.30
C ALA A 21 -3.94 18.13 5.47
N GLU A 22 -3.85 19.01 6.48
CA GLU A 22 -4.77 19.09 7.62
C GLU A 22 -6.19 19.52 7.18
N GLU A 23 -6.33 20.47 6.24
CA GLU A 23 -7.63 20.89 5.69
C GLU A 23 -8.33 19.75 4.95
N ILE A 24 -7.62 19.02 4.08
CA ILE A 24 -8.17 17.86 3.35
C ILE A 24 -8.66 16.76 4.30
N THR A 25 -7.95 16.57 5.42
CA THR A 25 -8.20 15.50 6.39
C THR A 25 -9.03 15.93 7.61
N ALA A 26 -9.49 17.19 7.66
CA ALA A 26 -10.26 17.74 8.78
C ALA A 26 -11.58 16.99 9.03
N ASP A 27 -12.31 16.65 7.95
CA ASP A 27 -13.51 15.82 7.99
C ASP A 27 -13.19 14.29 7.97
N GLY A 28 -11.94 13.91 8.28
CA GLY A 28 -11.47 12.53 8.18
C GLY A 28 -11.54 11.98 6.76
N LEU A 29 -12.41 11.00 6.54
CA LEU A 29 -12.57 10.32 5.25
C LEU A 29 -13.54 11.00 4.28
N ASP A 30 -14.40 11.90 4.76
CA ASP A 30 -15.51 12.42 3.96
C ASP A 30 -15.07 13.19 2.71
N THR A 31 -13.90 13.83 2.73
CA THR A 31 -13.32 14.46 1.54
C THR A 31 -13.00 13.43 0.45
N PHE A 32 -12.39 12.30 0.81
CA PHE A 32 -12.02 11.24 -0.11
C PHE A 32 -13.25 10.47 -0.63
N THR A 33 -14.23 10.20 0.22
CA THR A 33 -15.46 9.47 -0.17
C THR A 33 -16.39 10.34 -1.03
N ARG A 34 -16.55 11.64 -0.72
CA ARG A 34 -17.28 12.59 -1.57
C ARG A 34 -16.64 12.70 -2.96
N LEU A 35 -15.31 12.84 -3.03
CA LEU A 35 -14.59 12.89 -4.31
C LEU A 35 -14.72 11.58 -5.10
N TYR A 36 -14.60 10.42 -4.45
CA TYR A 36 -14.79 9.12 -5.12
C TYR A 36 -16.21 9.00 -5.67
N SER A 37 -17.22 9.41 -4.90
CA SER A 37 -18.63 9.34 -5.31
C SER A 37 -18.95 10.29 -6.46
N ALA A 38 -18.29 11.46 -6.52
CA ALA A 38 -18.40 12.39 -7.64
C ALA A 38 -17.72 11.88 -8.92
N LEU A 39 -16.60 11.14 -8.80
CA LEU A 39 -15.83 10.62 -9.92
C LEU A 39 -16.33 9.27 -10.45
N ALA A 40 -16.94 8.43 -9.60
CA ALA A 40 -17.36 7.07 -9.96
C ALA A 40 -18.31 6.96 -11.18
N PRO A 41 -19.30 7.86 -11.40
CA PRO A 41 -20.16 7.81 -12.57
C PRO A 41 -19.41 7.89 -13.91
N PHE A 42 -18.33 8.67 -13.98
CA PHE A 42 -17.51 8.82 -15.19
C PHE A 42 -16.73 7.55 -15.55
N ALA A 43 -16.47 6.66 -14.57
CA ALA A 43 -15.81 5.37 -14.80
C ALA A 43 -16.81 4.23 -15.08
N ALA A 44 -18.06 4.36 -14.62
CA ALA A 44 -19.13 3.38 -14.86
C ALA A 44 -19.58 3.37 -16.33
N GLY A 45 -19.56 4.53 -17.00
CA GLY A 45 -20.11 4.69 -18.35
C GLY A 45 -21.62 4.93 -18.39
N ASP A 46 -22.28 4.98 -17.23
CA ASP A 46 -23.74 5.16 -17.05
C ASP A 46 -24.24 6.60 -17.35
N GLN A 47 -23.40 7.46 -17.90
CA GLN A 47 -23.78 8.84 -18.23
C GLN A 47 -24.33 8.95 -19.66
N GLU A 48 -25.64 9.20 -19.76
CA GLU A 48 -26.27 9.78 -20.96
C GLU A 48 -25.77 11.22 -21.25
N SER A 49 -25.05 11.85 -20.31
CA SER A 49 -24.50 13.20 -20.44
C SER A 49 -23.21 13.23 -21.27
N ARG A 50 -23.14 14.17 -22.22
CA ARG A 50 -22.02 14.37 -23.15
C ARG A 50 -20.72 14.90 -22.51
N GLU A 51 -20.74 15.28 -21.24
CA GLU A 51 -19.60 15.93 -20.58
C GLU A 51 -18.68 14.89 -19.94
N ASN A 52 -17.42 14.87 -20.38
CA ASN A 52 -16.39 14.02 -19.78
C ASN A 52 -15.69 14.77 -18.63
N VAL A 53 -15.16 14.02 -17.65
CA VAL A 53 -14.52 14.63 -16.46
C VAL A 53 -13.36 15.56 -16.83
N TRP A 54 -12.64 15.28 -17.92
CA TRP A 54 -11.49 16.06 -18.36
C TRP A 54 -11.91 17.44 -18.89
N THR A 55 -13.05 17.52 -19.57
CA THR A 55 -13.66 18.81 -19.95
C THR A 55 -14.17 19.60 -18.75
N LEU A 56 -14.68 18.94 -17.71
CA LEU A 56 -15.04 19.61 -16.45
C LEU A 56 -13.80 20.15 -15.72
N PHE A 57 -12.73 19.35 -15.64
CA PHE A 57 -11.45 19.80 -15.09
C PHE A 57 -10.88 21.01 -15.85
N ALA A 58 -10.83 20.95 -17.18
CA ALA A 58 -10.38 22.07 -18.01
C ALA A 58 -11.28 23.32 -17.84
N GLY A 59 -12.60 23.14 -17.89
CA GLY A 59 -13.58 24.24 -17.79
C GLY A 59 -13.61 24.90 -16.40
N SER A 60 -13.36 24.13 -15.34
CA SER A 60 -13.28 24.63 -13.95
C SER A 60 -11.88 25.06 -13.52
N SER A 61 -10.88 25.05 -14.43
CA SER A 61 -9.47 25.30 -14.13
C SER A 61 -8.87 24.38 -13.04
N LEU A 62 -9.39 23.15 -12.91
CA LEU A 62 -8.90 22.14 -11.97
C LEU A 62 -7.78 21.33 -12.61
N SER A 63 -6.59 21.33 -11.99
CA SER A 63 -5.47 20.54 -12.47
C SER A 63 -5.55 19.09 -11.99
N HIS A 64 -5.72 18.16 -12.92
CA HIS A 64 -5.60 16.72 -12.64
C HIS A 64 -4.18 16.35 -12.17
N GLN A 65 -3.15 17.07 -12.62
CA GLN A 65 -1.77 16.90 -12.16
C GLN A 65 -1.62 17.29 -10.68
N ALA A 66 -2.28 18.37 -10.24
CA ALA A 66 -2.31 18.75 -8.83
C ALA A 66 -3.06 17.71 -7.98
N LEU A 67 -4.19 17.19 -8.47
CA LEU A 67 -4.92 16.11 -7.80
C LEU A 67 -4.05 14.86 -7.63
N VAL A 68 -3.39 14.37 -8.68
CA VAL A 68 -2.50 13.19 -8.61
C VAL A 68 -1.33 13.43 -7.65
N ALA A 69 -0.73 14.63 -7.64
CA ALA A 69 0.33 14.99 -6.69
C ALA A 69 -0.16 14.97 -5.22
N VAL A 70 -1.36 15.49 -4.95
CA VAL A 70 -1.98 15.43 -3.62
C VAL A 70 -2.29 13.98 -3.21
N LEU A 71 -2.83 13.16 -4.10
CA LEU A 71 -3.07 11.73 -3.85
C LEU A 71 -1.76 10.98 -3.56
N HIS A 72 -0.68 11.31 -4.28
CA HIS A 72 0.66 10.77 -4.04
C HIS A 72 1.17 11.09 -2.64
N HIS A 73 1.00 12.32 -2.15
CA HIS A 73 1.43 12.70 -0.80
C HIS A 73 0.83 11.75 0.26
N PHE A 74 -0.48 11.53 0.24
CA PHE A 74 -1.13 10.62 1.18
C PHE A 74 -0.68 9.17 0.99
N VAL A 75 -0.56 8.68 -0.25
CA VAL A 75 -0.02 7.36 -0.57
C VAL A 75 1.39 7.17 0.01
N HIS A 76 2.25 8.17 -0.12
CA HIS A 76 3.62 8.14 0.40
C HIS A 76 3.65 8.13 1.93
N VAL A 77 2.87 9.00 2.59
CA VAL A 77 2.80 9.10 4.05
C VAL A 77 2.31 7.80 4.67
N GLY A 78 1.23 7.18 4.18
CA GLY A 78 0.70 5.93 4.74
C GLY A 78 1.54 4.67 4.45
N GLN A 79 2.54 4.76 3.56
CA GLN A 79 3.54 3.70 3.35
C GLN A 79 4.70 3.76 4.34
N HIS A 80 4.84 4.83 5.11
CA HIS A 80 5.91 4.96 6.08
C HIS A 80 5.73 3.96 7.23
N LYS A 81 6.82 3.37 7.74
CA LYS A 81 6.76 2.36 8.83
C LYS A 81 6.00 2.90 10.05
N ARG A 82 6.34 4.13 10.46
CA ARG A 82 5.75 4.86 11.60
C ARG A 82 4.38 5.51 11.27
N ALA A 83 3.75 5.21 10.13
CA ALA A 83 2.42 5.75 9.81
C ALA A 83 1.34 5.18 10.75
N ASN A 84 0.46 6.04 11.25
CA ASN A 84 -0.68 5.65 12.09
C ASN A 84 -1.86 5.11 11.25
N THR A 85 -2.91 4.66 11.92
CA THR A 85 -4.14 4.11 11.30
C THR A 85 -4.74 5.06 10.26
N GLN A 86 -4.97 6.32 10.63
CA GLN A 86 -5.63 7.29 9.75
C GLN A 86 -4.77 7.58 8.51
N GLN A 87 -3.45 7.75 8.67
CA GLN A 87 -2.51 7.92 7.56
C GLN A 87 -2.52 6.72 6.60
N ARG A 88 -2.54 5.49 7.13
CA ARG A 88 -2.65 4.25 6.33
C ARG A 88 -3.98 4.17 5.59
N VAL A 89 -5.08 4.55 6.23
CA VAL A 89 -6.42 4.57 5.63
C VAL A 89 -6.55 5.66 4.56
N PHE A 90 -6.03 6.88 4.78
CA PHE A 90 -5.97 7.94 3.77
C PHE A 90 -5.12 7.54 2.56
N ALA A 91 -4.00 6.84 2.75
CA ALA A 91 -3.20 6.30 1.66
C ALA A 91 -3.98 5.28 0.80
N LEU A 92 -4.71 4.37 1.43
CA LEU A 92 -5.52 3.35 0.74
C LEU A 92 -6.68 3.98 -0.04
N HIS A 93 -7.36 4.98 0.53
CA HIS A 93 -8.39 5.76 -0.17
C HIS A 93 -7.81 6.60 -1.32
N SER A 94 -6.62 7.18 -1.13
CA SER A 94 -5.94 7.97 -2.17
C SER A 94 -5.45 7.12 -3.34
N ALA A 95 -4.93 5.93 -3.06
CA ALA A 95 -4.64 4.92 -4.07
C ALA A 95 -5.93 4.53 -4.83
N GLY A 96 -7.04 4.33 -4.11
CA GLY A 96 -8.35 4.01 -4.71
C GLY A 96 -8.87 5.10 -5.66
N LEU A 97 -8.67 6.37 -5.30
CA LEU A 97 -8.98 7.52 -6.15
C LEU A 97 -8.08 7.59 -7.39
N TYR A 98 -6.78 7.34 -7.25
CA TYR A 98 -5.87 7.29 -8.41
C TYR A 98 -6.26 6.16 -9.38
N LEU A 99 -6.55 4.95 -8.88
CA LEU A 99 -7.02 3.85 -9.71
C LEU A 99 -8.36 4.17 -10.39
N LEU A 100 -9.28 4.87 -9.71
CA LEU A 100 -10.52 5.36 -10.30
C LEU A 100 -10.25 6.38 -11.43
N LEU A 101 -9.31 7.32 -11.26
CA LEU A 101 -8.93 8.26 -12.31
C LEU A 101 -8.34 7.57 -13.55
N LEU A 102 -7.59 6.48 -13.37
CA LEU A 102 -7.09 5.66 -14.49
C LEU A 102 -8.23 4.92 -15.23
N GLU A 103 -9.29 4.56 -14.51
CA GLU A 103 -10.45 3.85 -15.04
C GLU A 103 -11.34 4.72 -15.93
N ILE A 104 -11.34 6.05 -15.72
CA ILE A 104 -12.16 6.98 -16.49
C ILE A 104 -11.63 7.07 -17.95
N PRO A 105 -12.50 6.86 -18.97
CA PRO A 105 -12.11 6.95 -20.37
C PRO A 105 -11.40 8.28 -20.70
N GLY A 106 -10.23 8.20 -21.34
CA GLY A 106 -9.38 9.36 -21.66
C GLY A 106 -8.24 9.63 -20.68
N SER A 107 -8.10 8.84 -19.61
CA SER A 107 -6.99 8.94 -18.63
C SER A 107 -5.59 8.91 -19.28
N ILE A 108 -5.38 8.06 -20.28
CA ILE A 108 -4.14 7.98 -21.07
C ILE A 108 -3.89 9.26 -21.89
N ALA A 109 -4.92 9.79 -22.56
CA ALA A 109 -4.79 11.00 -23.38
C ALA A 109 -4.49 12.24 -22.52
N ASN A 110 -4.97 12.26 -21.27
CA ASN A 110 -4.69 13.28 -20.27
C ASN A 110 -3.43 12.96 -19.44
N GLN A 111 -2.60 12.00 -19.84
CA GLN A 111 -1.32 11.66 -19.20
C GLN A 111 -1.40 11.38 -17.68
N VAL A 112 -2.56 10.90 -17.20
CA VAL A 112 -2.81 10.63 -15.78
C VAL A 112 -2.02 9.41 -15.29
N PHE A 113 -1.72 8.47 -16.19
CA PHE A 113 -0.91 7.30 -15.86
C PHE A 113 0.57 7.65 -15.71
N HIS A 114 1.06 7.55 -14.47
CA HIS A 114 2.48 7.50 -14.16
C HIS A 114 2.84 6.15 -13.52
N GLN A 115 3.92 5.52 -13.99
CA GLN A 115 4.31 4.18 -13.56
C GLN A 115 4.68 4.13 -12.08
N VAL A 116 5.51 5.06 -11.60
CA VAL A 116 5.95 5.08 -10.19
C VAL A 116 4.77 5.35 -9.26
N MET A 117 3.84 6.22 -9.64
CA MET A 117 2.63 6.47 -8.87
C MET A 117 1.70 5.24 -8.84
N PHE A 118 1.54 4.53 -9.97
CA PHE A 118 0.79 3.28 -10.03
C PHE A 118 1.41 2.19 -9.14
N ASP A 119 2.71 1.98 -9.26
CA ASP A 119 3.45 1.03 -8.43
C ASP A 119 3.37 1.40 -6.94
N LYS A 120 3.49 2.69 -6.58
CA LYS A 120 3.26 3.17 -5.22
C LYS A 120 1.83 2.86 -4.76
N CYS A 121 0.81 3.12 -5.57
CA CYS A 121 -0.57 2.78 -5.22
C CYS A 121 -0.76 1.29 -4.94
N LEU A 122 -0.21 0.39 -5.78
CA LEU A 122 -0.29 -1.06 -5.55
C LEU A 122 0.41 -1.48 -4.26
N HIS A 123 1.60 -0.95 -3.96
CA HIS A 123 2.32 -1.26 -2.74
C HIS A 123 1.64 -0.79 -1.45
N THR A 124 0.61 0.08 -1.51
CA THR A 124 -0.19 0.39 -0.30
C THR A 124 -0.93 -0.85 0.22
N LEU A 125 -1.35 -1.78 -0.65
CA LEU A 125 -2.06 -3.01 -0.26
C LEU A 125 -1.30 -3.85 0.76
N THR A 126 0.04 -3.89 0.66
CA THR A 126 0.91 -4.66 1.55
C THR A 126 1.58 -3.78 2.60
N LYS A 127 2.11 -2.61 2.22
CA LYS A 127 2.83 -1.70 3.16
C LYS A 127 1.92 -1.01 4.17
N CYS A 128 0.65 -0.75 3.83
CA CYS A 128 -0.28 -0.14 4.78
C CYS A 128 -0.78 -1.15 5.83
N TRP A 129 -0.61 -2.46 5.65
CA TRP A 129 -0.81 -3.42 6.73
C TRP A 129 0.28 -3.27 7.80
N PRO A 130 -0.06 -3.11 9.09
CA PRO A 130 0.93 -3.19 10.15
C PRO A 130 1.45 -4.62 10.25
N GLN A 131 2.67 -4.87 9.76
CA GLN A 131 3.32 -6.15 10.00
C GLN A 131 3.42 -6.38 11.51
N GLU A 132 2.87 -7.50 12.00
CA GLU A 132 3.08 -7.88 13.39
C GLU A 132 4.59 -7.94 13.65
N MET A 133 5.07 -7.08 14.57
CA MET A 133 6.36 -7.30 15.20
C MET A 133 6.38 -8.72 15.74
N LYS A 134 7.17 -9.59 15.07
CA LYS A 134 7.20 -11.03 15.29
C LYS A 134 7.30 -11.31 16.79
N LYS A 135 6.18 -11.74 17.39
CA LYS A 135 6.07 -11.95 18.84
C LYS A 135 7.13 -12.94 19.29
N ARG A 136 8.25 -12.45 19.82
CA ARG A 136 9.27 -13.25 20.50
C ARG A 136 8.75 -13.67 21.87
N LYS A 137 7.71 -14.51 21.86
CA LYS A 137 7.35 -15.42 22.96
C LYS A 137 7.57 -16.85 22.51
N LYS A 138 8.82 -17.15 22.10
CA LYS A 138 9.38 -18.47 22.34
C LYS A 138 9.42 -18.62 23.85
N ALA A 139 8.43 -19.30 24.42
CA ALA A 139 8.40 -19.60 25.83
C ALA A 139 9.73 -20.28 26.19
N GLN A 140 10.53 -19.62 27.02
CA GLN A 140 11.58 -20.32 27.75
C GLN A 140 10.88 -21.26 28.70
N SER A 141 10.72 -22.51 28.28
CA SER A 141 10.46 -23.60 29.21
C SER A 141 11.53 -23.53 30.30
N GLN A 142 11.09 -23.29 31.53
CA GLN A 142 11.97 -23.31 32.69
C GLN A 142 12.46 -24.75 32.89
N SER A 143 13.59 -25.08 32.27
CA SER A 143 14.28 -26.33 32.51
C SER A 143 14.85 -26.31 33.92
N SER A 144 14.18 -27.02 34.82
CA SER A 144 14.60 -27.19 36.21
C SER A 144 15.94 -27.92 36.28
N GLN A 145 16.99 -27.25 36.76
CA GLN A 145 18.21 -27.92 37.17
C GLN A 145 17.95 -28.87 38.34
N PRO A 146 18.72 -29.96 38.44
CA PRO A 146 19.40 -30.20 39.71
C PRO A 146 20.91 -30.44 39.57
N ASN A 147 21.61 -29.97 40.61
CA ASN A 147 23.04 -30.03 40.86
C ASN A 147 23.79 -31.32 40.46
N ALA A 148 24.99 -31.15 39.87
CA ALA A 148 26.13 -32.02 40.12
C ALA A 148 27.46 -31.22 40.13
N ARG A 149 28.09 -31.09 41.30
CA ARG A 149 29.40 -30.43 41.47
C ARG A 149 30.55 -31.44 41.27
N ARG A 150 31.59 -31.09 40.49
CA ARG A 150 33.03 -31.22 40.88
C ARG A 150 34.01 -30.77 39.79
N ASN A 151 34.95 -29.88 40.18
CA ASN A 151 36.42 -29.94 40.03
C ASN A 151 37.04 -30.49 38.71
N ARG A 152 38.11 -29.92 38.11
CA ARG A 152 39.14 -28.97 38.63
C ARG A 152 40.06 -28.46 37.48
N LYS A 153 40.53 -27.20 37.60
CA LYS A 153 41.88 -26.69 37.25
C LYS A 153 42.44 -26.70 35.78
N LYS A 154 42.63 -25.46 35.29
CA LYS A 154 43.94 -24.81 34.95
C LYS A 154 44.53 -24.99 33.53
N GLY A 155 44.54 -23.89 32.74
CA GLY A 155 45.30 -23.77 31.48
C GLY A 155 45.15 -22.43 30.73
N LYS A 156 46.03 -21.46 31.02
CA LYS A 156 46.38 -20.22 30.27
C LYS A 156 47.79 -19.81 30.73
N PRO A 157 48.60 -18.95 30.05
CA PRO A 157 48.27 -17.94 29.02
C PRO A 157 48.68 -18.42 27.58
N CYS A 158 49.00 -17.64 26.53
CA CYS A 158 49.28 -16.21 26.41
C CYS A 158 49.03 -15.57 25.02
N ARG A 159 48.99 -14.24 25.05
CA ARG A 159 49.22 -13.18 24.04
C ARG A 159 49.87 -13.50 22.68
N ASN A 160 49.37 -12.84 21.64
CA ASN A 160 50.18 -11.99 20.78
C ASN A 160 49.34 -10.78 20.27
N ASP A 161 49.91 -9.58 20.27
CA ASP A 161 49.28 -8.33 19.77
C ASP A 161 49.97 -7.89 18.48
N SER A 162 49.22 -7.53 17.43
CA SER A 162 49.73 -6.66 16.35
C SER A 162 48.59 -5.98 15.57
N SER A 163 48.49 -4.67 15.77
CA SER A 163 47.54 -3.70 15.18
C SER A 163 47.59 -3.55 13.65
N SER A 164 46.42 -3.36 13.02
CA SER A 164 46.14 -2.42 11.89
C SER A 164 44.63 -2.50 11.55
N MET A 165 43.77 -1.62 12.06
CA MET A 165 43.34 -0.33 11.44
C MET A 165 42.15 -0.48 10.47
N GLU A 166 40.99 0.05 10.90
CA GLU A 166 39.97 0.77 10.10
C GLU A 166 39.09 0.02 9.06
N GLU A 167 37.83 -0.25 9.44
CA GLU A 167 36.59 0.38 8.89
C GLU A 167 35.39 -0.09 9.75
N THR A 168 34.62 0.79 10.42
CA THR A 168 33.40 1.50 9.92
C THR A 168 32.39 0.50 9.32
N LEU A 169 31.15 0.32 9.82
CA LEU A 169 30.18 1.27 10.36
C LEU A 169 29.33 0.64 11.48
N GLU A 170 28.84 1.50 12.38
CA GLU A 170 27.50 1.45 13.02
C GLU A 170 26.96 0.03 13.31
N GLU A 171 27.01 -0.50 14.54
CA GLU A 171 26.24 0.07 15.66
C GLU A 171 25.07 0.95 15.19
N GLU A 172 24.18 0.36 14.36
CA GLU A 172 22.78 0.76 14.31
C GLU A 172 22.29 0.79 15.75
N LYS A 173 22.24 1.99 16.31
CA LYS A 173 21.59 2.25 17.58
C LYS A 173 20.19 1.68 17.43
N GLU A 174 19.82 0.80 18.35
CA GLU A 174 18.43 0.57 18.69
C GLU A 174 17.90 1.92 19.21
N GLU A 175 17.55 2.82 18.29
CA GLU A 175 16.65 3.92 18.58
C GLU A 175 15.43 3.27 19.24
N ASP A 176 15.07 3.81 20.40
CA ASP A 176 13.93 3.38 21.20
C ASP A 176 12.65 3.63 20.36
N ASP A 177 12.36 2.70 19.46
CA ASP A 177 11.37 2.89 18.40
C ASP A 177 10.01 2.95 19.10
N GLU A 178 9.43 4.15 19.16
CA GLU A 178 8.06 4.40 19.63
C GLU A 178 7.10 3.63 18.73
N ASN A 179 6.92 2.37 19.10
CA ASN A 179 6.22 1.41 18.30
C ASN A 179 4.76 1.81 18.20
N VAL A 180 4.30 2.09 16.98
CA VAL A 180 2.90 2.43 16.72
C VAL A 180 2.06 1.21 17.06
N TYR A 181 1.39 1.25 18.21
CA TYR A 181 0.48 0.20 18.66
C TYR A 181 -0.86 0.33 17.93
N PHE A 182 -1.27 -0.74 17.26
CA PHE A 182 -2.58 -0.83 16.60
C PHE A 182 -3.55 -1.60 17.49
N SER A 183 -4.73 -1.03 17.74
CA SER A 183 -5.84 -1.76 18.34
C SER A 183 -6.49 -2.71 17.32
N THR A 184 -7.35 -3.61 17.80
CA THR A 184 -8.15 -4.49 16.92
C THR A 184 -9.03 -3.69 15.95
N GLU A 185 -9.52 -2.53 16.39
CA GLU A 185 -10.35 -1.63 15.58
C GLU A 185 -9.51 -0.95 14.48
N ASP A 186 -8.29 -0.51 14.82
CA ASP A 186 -7.36 0.05 13.84
C ASP A 186 -7.00 -0.96 12.73
N LEU A 187 -6.72 -2.21 13.12
CA LEU A 187 -6.45 -3.29 12.17
C LEU A 187 -7.66 -3.58 11.28
N LEU A 188 -8.88 -3.54 11.84
CA LEU A 188 -10.11 -3.74 11.08
C LEU A 188 -10.34 -2.61 10.05
N GLN A 189 -10.10 -1.36 10.43
CA GLN A 189 -10.21 -0.20 9.52
C GLN A 189 -9.22 -0.33 8.34
N VAL A 190 -7.94 -0.62 8.63
CA VAL A 190 -6.93 -0.84 7.58
C VAL A 190 -7.29 -2.04 6.69
N ARG A 191 -7.71 -3.17 7.28
CA ARG A 191 -8.15 -4.36 6.52
C ARG A 191 -9.30 -4.04 5.56
N ASN A 192 -10.29 -3.27 6.02
CA ASN A 192 -11.44 -2.89 5.21
C ASN A 192 -11.07 -1.91 4.08
N ALA A 193 -10.15 -0.98 4.33
CA ALA A 193 -9.62 -0.08 3.29
C ALA A 193 -8.76 -0.83 2.25
N ILE A 194 -7.96 -1.81 2.66
CA ILE A 194 -7.23 -2.73 1.76
C ILE A 194 -8.22 -3.52 0.90
N PHE A 195 -9.28 -4.08 1.50
CA PHE A 195 -10.32 -4.83 0.79
C PHE A 195 -11.03 -3.96 -0.25
N LEU A 196 -11.37 -2.71 0.08
CA LEU A 196 -11.94 -1.75 -0.86
C LEU A 196 -10.97 -1.41 -2.02
N LEU A 197 -9.69 -1.22 -1.71
CA LEU A 197 -8.67 -0.93 -2.73
C LEU A 197 -8.48 -2.11 -3.71
N LEU A 198 -8.50 -3.36 -3.22
CA LEU A 198 -8.50 -4.53 -4.09
C LEU A 198 -9.70 -4.54 -5.03
N LYS A 199 -10.91 -4.26 -4.55
CA LYS A 199 -12.10 -4.17 -5.41
C LYS A 199 -11.97 -3.10 -6.48
N ASN A 200 -11.43 -1.92 -6.15
CA ASN A 200 -11.14 -0.86 -7.14
C ASN A 200 -10.13 -1.34 -8.19
N PHE A 201 -9.05 -2.01 -7.76
CA PHE A 201 -8.01 -2.49 -8.66
C PHE A 201 -8.53 -3.59 -9.61
N LEU A 202 -9.33 -4.53 -9.10
CA LEU A 202 -9.97 -5.57 -9.92
C LEU A 202 -10.95 -4.99 -10.94
N ARG A 203 -11.64 -3.88 -10.63
CA ARG A 203 -12.52 -3.17 -11.56
C ARG A 203 -11.73 -2.44 -12.67
N LEU A 204 -10.51 -1.99 -12.37
CA LEU A 204 -9.61 -1.34 -13.32
C LEU A 204 -9.01 -2.33 -14.34
N LEU A 205 -8.59 -3.53 -13.91
CA LEU A 205 -7.82 -4.46 -14.75
C LEU A 205 -8.46 -4.79 -16.13
N PRO A 206 -9.78 -5.07 -16.25
CA PRO A 206 -10.41 -5.32 -17.55
C PRO A 206 -10.49 -4.09 -18.45
N LYS A 207 -10.44 -2.88 -17.87
CA LYS A 207 -10.59 -1.60 -18.57
C LYS A 207 -9.25 -0.97 -18.96
N PHE A 208 -8.16 -1.33 -18.29
CA PHE A 208 -6.86 -0.67 -18.43
C PHE A 208 -5.75 -1.66 -18.83
N SER A 209 -5.27 -1.55 -20.07
CA SER A 209 -4.25 -2.47 -20.60
C SER A 209 -2.87 -2.27 -19.99
N LEU A 210 -2.35 -3.35 -19.39
CA LEU A 210 -0.98 -3.49 -18.91
C LEU A 210 -0.06 -4.23 -19.90
N LYS A 211 -0.53 -4.61 -21.10
CA LYS A 211 0.23 -5.45 -22.05
C LYS A 211 1.60 -4.86 -22.44
N GLU A 212 1.69 -3.55 -22.56
CA GLU A 212 2.91 -2.81 -22.91
C GLU A 212 3.75 -2.41 -21.68
N LYS A 213 3.37 -2.86 -20.47
CA LYS A 213 3.92 -2.42 -19.18
C LYS A 213 4.37 -3.64 -18.34
N PRO A 214 5.42 -4.37 -18.78
CA PRO A 214 5.82 -5.63 -18.16
C PRO A 214 6.20 -5.49 -16.67
N GLN A 215 6.84 -4.38 -16.28
CA GLN A 215 7.16 -4.11 -14.88
C GLN A 215 5.91 -3.95 -14.01
N CYS A 216 4.92 -3.17 -14.47
CA CYS A 216 3.65 -3.04 -13.77
C CYS A 216 2.97 -4.41 -13.65
N MET A 217 2.94 -5.20 -14.73
CA MET A 217 2.35 -6.56 -14.72
C MET A 217 3.04 -7.48 -13.70
N GLN A 218 4.38 -7.47 -13.63
CA GLN A 218 5.14 -8.22 -12.63
C GLN A 218 4.80 -7.76 -11.20
N ASN A 219 4.73 -6.45 -10.96
CA ASN A 219 4.36 -5.88 -9.66
C ASN A 219 2.92 -6.28 -9.27
N CYS A 220 1.99 -6.30 -10.22
CA CYS A 220 0.60 -6.77 -9.99
C CYS A 220 0.57 -8.24 -9.56
N VAL A 221 1.32 -9.12 -10.25
CA VAL A 221 1.42 -10.55 -9.88
C VAL A 221 2.03 -10.70 -8.49
N GLN A 222 3.13 -10.00 -8.18
CA GLN A 222 3.78 -10.08 -6.87
C GLN A 222 2.83 -9.65 -5.74
N ILE A 223 2.15 -8.51 -5.89
CA ILE A 223 1.20 -8.02 -4.90
C ILE A 223 0.05 -9.00 -4.73
N PHE A 224 -0.59 -9.50 -5.80
CA PHE A 224 -1.67 -10.47 -5.64
C PHE A 224 -1.18 -11.77 -4.97
N VAL A 225 0.00 -12.30 -5.31
CA VAL A 225 0.55 -13.49 -4.64
C VAL A 225 0.71 -13.24 -3.13
N GLU A 226 1.24 -12.09 -2.72
CA GLU A 226 1.34 -11.72 -1.29
C GLU A 226 -0.06 -11.67 -0.63
N MET A 227 -1.03 -11.02 -1.29
CA MET A 227 -2.40 -10.88 -0.78
C MET A 227 -3.17 -12.21 -0.70
N THR A 228 -2.79 -13.29 -1.43
CA THR A 228 -3.40 -14.62 -1.23
C THR A 228 -3.10 -15.21 0.15
N SER A 229 -2.08 -14.72 0.85
CA SER A 229 -1.66 -15.19 2.18
C SER A 229 -2.05 -14.26 3.34
N PHE A 230 -2.83 -13.20 3.06
CA PHE A 230 -3.10 -12.10 3.99
C PHE A 230 -3.86 -12.49 5.28
N GLU A 231 -4.89 -13.33 5.16
CA GLU A 231 -5.73 -13.76 6.29
C GLU A 231 -6.08 -15.25 6.17
N ALA A 232 -6.25 -15.92 7.31
CA ALA A 232 -6.57 -17.36 7.33
C ALA A 232 -8.01 -17.59 6.89
N VAL A 233 -8.18 -18.39 5.82
CA VAL A 233 -9.49 -18.70 5.23
C VAL A 233 -9.97 -20.03 5.80
N LEU A 234 -11.17 -20.04 6.40
CA LEU A 234 -11.71 -21.22 7.08
C LEU A 234 -12.38 -22.24 6.14
N HIS A 235 -12.68 -21.87 4.91
CA HIS A 235 -13.45 -22.66 3.93
C HIS A 235 -12.75 -22.62 2.57
N GLU A 236 -12.96 -23.64 1.73
CA GLU A 236 -12.48 -23.62 0.34
C GLU A 236 -13.23 -22.55 -0.48
N PHE A 237 -12.52 -21.91 -1.40
CA PHE A 237 -13.07 -20.89 -2.29
C PHE A 237 -13.78 -21.51 -3.49
N GLU A 238 -15.04 -21.17 -3.71
CA GLU A 238 -15.77 -21.50 -4.94
C GLU A 238 -15.34 -20.54 -6.08
N PHE A 239 -14.20 -20.81 -6.70
CA PHE A 239 -13.74 -20.05 -7.85
C PHE A 239 -14.58 -20.32 -9.10
N SER A 240 -15.36 -19.33 -9.51
CA SER A 240 -16.04 -19.26 -10.80
C SER A 240 -15.43 -18.14 -11.65
N ALA A 241 -15.31 -18.35 -12.97
CA ALA A 241 -14.94 -17.27 -13.89
C ALA A 241 -15.96 -16.10 -13.88
N ALA A 242 -17.19 -16.37 -13.41
CA ALA A 242 -18.25 -15.38 -13.20
C ALA A 242 -18.33 -14.88 -11.73
N MET A 243 -17.21 -14.88 -10.98
CA MET A 243 -17.18 -14.40 -9.61
C MET A 243 -17.57 -12.92 -9.52
N ASP A 244 -18.60 -12.63 -8.74
CA ASP A 244 -19.02 -11.26 -8.45
C ASP A 244 -18.12 -10.69 -7.33
N VAL A 245 -17.23 -9.77 -7.72
CA VAL A 245 -16.33 -9.03 -6.82
C VAL A 245 -17.07 -8.35 -5.66
N ASN A 246 -18.38 -8.11 -5.76
CA ASN A 246 -19.18 -7.55 -4.67
C ASN A 246 -19.68 -8.58 -3.64
N LYS A 247 -19.67 -9.88 -3.98
CA LYS A 247 -20.06 -10.97 -3.07
C LYS A 247 -18.89 -11.58 -2.31
N ALA A 248 -17.67 -11.34 -2.79
CA ALA A 248 -16.45 -11.73 -2.10
C ALA A 248 -16.41 -11.20 -0.65
N LYS A 249 -15.80 -11.96 0.25
CA LYS A 249 -15.69 -11.64 1.69
C LYS A 249 -14.25 -11.53 2.16
N TYR A 250 -13.34 -12.24 1.51
CA TYR A 250 -11.97 -12.39 1.96
C TYR A 250 -10.97 -11.70 1.02
N ILE A 251 -9.89 -11.18 1.58
CA ILE A 251 -8.80 -10.54 0.82
C ILE A 251 -8.13 -11.56 -0.15
N PRO A 252 -7.78 -12.80 0.27
CA PRO A 252 -7.25 -13.80 -0.64
C PRO A 252 -8.18 -14.17 -1.80
N GLU A 253 -9.50 -14.17 -1.60
CA GLU A 253 -10.52 -14.44 -2.64
C GLU A 253 -10.39 -13.44 -3.80
N LEU A 254 -10.32 -12.15 -3.46
CA LEU A 254 -10.07 -11.06 -4.40
C LEU A 254 -8.70 -11.20 -5.07
N ALA A 255 -7.67 -11.59 -4.32
CA ALA A 255 -6.31 -11.71 -4.83
C ALA A 255 -6.15 -12.84 -5.87
N TYR A 256 -6.74 -14.02 -5.61
CA TYR A 256 -6.79 -15.11 -6.58
C TYR A 256 -7.58 -14.74 -7.84
N TYR A 257 -8.69 -14.02 -7.70
CA TYR A 257 -9.42 -13.50 -8.87
C TYR A 257 -8.60 -12.48 -9.67
N GLY A 258 -7.78 -11.65 -9.00
CA GLY A 258 -6.81 -10.77 -9.65
C GLY A 258 -5.76 -11.51 -10.48
N LEU A 259 -5.20 -12.60 -9.96
CA LEU A 259 -4.31 -13.48 -10.72
C LEU A 259 -5.02 -14.10 -11.93
N HIS A 260 -6.28 -14.53 -11.77
CA HIS A 260 -7.09 -15.05 -12.87
C HIS A 260 -7.31 -13.99 -13.98
N LEU A 261 -7.61 -12.74 -13.63
CA LEU A 261 -7.73 -11.64 -14.60
C LEU A 261 -6.42 -11.38 -15.36
N LEU A 262 -5.27 -11.38 -14.67
CA LEU A 262 -3.95 -11.19 -15.31
C LEU A 262 -3.56 -12.33 -16.24
N CYS A 263 -3.99 -13.56 -15.95
CA CYS A 263 -3.75 -14.73 -16.79
C CYS A 263 -4.80 -14.95 -17.90
N SER A 264 -5.89 -14.17 -17.89
CA SER A 264 -6.96 -14.29 -18.89
C SER A 264 -6.59 -13.58 -20.20
N PRO A 265 -7.04 -14.10 -21.36
CA PRO A 265 -6.85 -13.41 -22.63
C PRO A 265 -7.69 -12.12 -22.67
N LEU A 266 -7.00 -10.98 -22.51
CA LEU A 266 -7.49 -9.62 -22.76
C LEU A 266 -7.73 -9.36 -24.25
#